data_AF-A0A7X3TNU1-F1
#
_entry.id   AF-A0A7X3TNU1-F1
#
_cell.length_a   1.000
_cell.length_b   1.000
_cell.length_c   1.000
_cell.angle_alpha   90.00
_cell.angle_beta   90.00
_cell.angle_gamma   90.00
#
_symmetry.space_group_name_H-M   'P 1'
#
loop_
_entity.id
_entity.type
_entity.pdbx_description
1 polymer ?
#
loop_
_entity_poly.entity_id
_entity_poly.type
_entity_poly.pdbx_seq_one_letter_code
_entity_poly.pdbx_strand_id
1 'polypeptide(L)'
;MPDTRPNILLIMTDQQRGDCMGLDPHSPSCLQTPNLDWLARTGTHFHHGYSECPSCIPARRSLMTGTAPAANGAVGFKSAPWDPPHTLAGELSKAGYQTEMIGKLHLIPHRKRYGFDHMQLADGTRGADNDYVEWLRQYHGRNEVDPGMAHGISANGWVGRPHHLP
;
A
#
# COMPACT_ATOMS: atom_id res chain seq x y z
N MET A 1 33.23 -5.25 -8.26
CA MET A 1 32.20 -6.30 -8.45
C MET A 1 30.88 -5.58 -8.67
N PRO A 2 30.05 -5.97 -9.66
CA PRO A 2 28.69 -5.46 -9.74
C PRO A 2 27.95 -5.80 -8.44
N ASP A 3 27.07 -4.91 -8.01
CA ASP A 3 26.25 -5.14 -6.83
C ASP A 3 25.39 -6.39 -7.06
N THR A 4 25.53 -7.38 -6.19
CA THR A 4 24.82 -8.67 -6.30
C THR A 4 23.51 -8.69 -5.52
N ARG A 5 23.18 -7.59 -4.82
CA ARG A 5 21.96 -7.45 -4.04
C ARG A 5 20.75 -7.32 -4.98
N PRO A 6 19.64 -8.06 -4.75
CA PRO A 6 18.46 -7.97 -5.59
C PRO A 6 17.67 -6.69 -5.31
N ASN A 7 17.09 -6.06 -6.33
CA ASN A 7 16.10 -5.01 -6.11
C ASN A 7 14.82 -5.60 -5.52
N ILE A 8 14.18 -4.87 -4.61
CA ILE A 8 12.95 -5.31 -3.92
C ILE A 8 11.82 -4.36 -4.29
N LEU A 9 10.72 -4.91 -4.84
CA LEU A 9 9.49 -4.18 -5.11
C LEU A 9 8.35 -4.81 -4.28
N LEU A 10 7.82 -4.04 -3.33
CA LEU A 10 6.66 -4.43 -2.53
C LEU A 10 5.40 -3.73 -3.05
N ILE A 11 4.51 -4.50 -3.68
CA ILE A 11 3.20 -4.01 -4.15
C ILE A 11 2.16 -4.38 -3.10
N MET A 12 1.46 -3.38 -2.57
CA MET A 12 0.41 -3.57 -1.56
C MET A 12 -0.88 -2.90 -2.00
N THR A 13 -1.95 -3.69 -2.12
CA THR A 13 -3.31 -3.20 -2.34
C THR A 13 -3.99 -2.90 -0.99
N ASP A 14 -5.12 -2.19 -1.02
CA ASP A 14 -5.93 -1.92 0.18
C ASP A 14 -7.28 -2.63 0.07
N GLN A 15 -7.69 -3.35 1.12
CA GLN A 15 -8.94 -4.12 1.20
C GLN A 15 -9.16 -5.17 0.08
N GLN A 16 -8.10 -5.70 -0.53
CA GLN A 16 -8.23 -6.84 -1.44
C GLN A 16 -8.60 -8.10 -0.65
N ARG A 17 -9.70 -8.76 -1.05
CA ARG A 17 -10.06 -10.07 -0.50
C ARG A 17 -9.13 -11.16 -1.06
N GLY A 18 -8.88 -12.20 -0.27
CA GLY A 18 -8.01 -13.31 -0.68
C GLY A 18 -8.51 -14.06 -1.92
N ASP A 19 -9.84 -14.12 -2.13
CA ASP A 19 -10.46 -14.71 -3.32
C ASP A 19 -10.56 -13.75 -4.51
N CYS A 20 -10.08 -12.51 -4.39
CA CYS A 20 -10.03 -11.54 -5.49
C CYS A 20 -8.71 -11.63 -6.28
N MET A 21 -8.38 -12.83 -6.77
CA MET A 21 -7.40 -13.05 -7.83
C MET A 21 -7.92 -14.10 -8.81
N GLY A 22 -7.88 -13.82 -10.11
CA GLY A 22 -8.44 -14.68 -11.15
C GLY A 22 -7.85 -16.09 -11.21
N LEU A 23 -6.62 -16.30 -10.71
CA LEU A 23 -6.05 -17.64 -10.57
C LEU A 23 -6.59 -18.45 -9.36
N ASP A 24 -7.25 -17.81 -8.41
CA ASP A 24 -7.73 -18.47 -7.19
C ASP A 24 -8.97 -19.33 -7.50
N PRO A 25 -9.04 -20.60 -7.03
CA PRO A 25 -10.18 -21.47 -7.28
C PRO A 25 -11.52 -20.94 -6.77
N HIS A 26 -11.51 -20.07 -5.76
CA HIS A 26 -12.71 -19.47 -5.18
C HIS A 26 -13.05 -18.10 -5.78
N SER A 27 -12.31 -17.66 -6.80
CA SER A 27 -12.50 -16.34 -7.38
C SER A 27 -13.82 -16.20 -8.14
N PRO A 28 -14.48 -15.02 -8.11
CA PRO A 28 -15.61 -14.75 -8.98
C PRO A 28 -15.23 -14.96 -10.45
N SER A 29 -16.06 -15.67 -11.22
CA SER A 29 -15.77 -16.02 -12.62
C SER A 29 -15.62 -14.82 -13.56
N CYS A 30 -16.08 -13.64 -13.15
CA CYS A 30 -15.94 -12.39 -13.89
C CYS A 30 -14.63 -11.65 -13.61
N LEU A 31 -13.83 -12.07 -12.61
CA LEU A 31 -12.61 -11.37 -12.24
C LEU A 31 -11.47 -11.74 -13.20
N GLN A 32 -10.81 -10.72 -13.72
CA GLN A 32 -9.63 -10.86 -14.57
C GLN A 32 -8.47 -10.09 -13.97
N THR A 33 -7.38 -10.79 -13.60
CA THR A 33 -6.18 -10.18 -13.01
C THR A 33 -4.90 -10.67 -13.68
N PRO A 34 -4.77 -10.61 -15.02
CA PRO A 34 -3.72 -11.31 -15.77
C PRO A 34 -2.30 -10.99 -15.29
N ASN A 35 -2.02 -9.75 -14.88
CA ASN A 35 -0.70 -9.35 -14.38
C ASN A 35 -0.40 -9.95 -13.00
N LEU A 36 -1.36 -9.94 -12.08
CA LEU A 36 -1.21 -10.59 -10.77
C LEU A 36 -1.15 -12.12 -10.94
N ASP A 37 -1.94 -12.65 -11.88
CA ASP A 37 -1.97 -14.07 -12.18
C ASP A 37 -0.63 -14.54 -12.74
N TRP A 38 -0.02 -13.75 -13.61
CA TRP A 38 1.32 -13.99 -14.12
C TRP A 38 2.36 -13.99 -12.99
N LEU A 39 2.37 -12.95 -12.14
CA LEU A 39 3.29 -12.87 -10.99
C LEU A 39 3.18 -14.09 -10.07
N ALA A 40 1.96 -14.52 -9.77
CA ALA A 40 1.72 -15.69 -8.93
C ALA A 40 2.17 -17.00 -9.60
N ARG A 41 1.97 -17.15 -10.92
CA ARG A 41 2.38 -18.36 -11.68
C ARG A 41 3.88 -18.44 -11.91
N THR A 42 4.57 -17.31 -12.04
CA THR A 42 6.03 -17.26 -12.23
C THR A 42 6.82 -17.14 -10.93
N GLY A 43 6.13 -17.02 -9.80
CA GLY A 43 6.72 -16.89 -8.48
C GLY A 43 6.17 -17.92 -7.50
N THR A 44 6.05 -17.52 -6.24
CA THR A 44 5.47 -18.34 -5.17
C THR A 44 4.15 -17.71 -4.73
N HIS A 45 3.08 -18.50 -4.74
CA HIS A 45 1.76 -18.07 -4.32
C HIS A 45 1.36 -18.71 -2.98
N PHE A 46 1.09 -17.88 -1.96
CA PHE A 46 0.67 -18.32 -0.64
C PHE A 46 -0.86 -18.24 -0.49
N HIS A 47 -1.55 -19.37 -0.71
CA HIS A 47 -3.03 -19.45 -0.60
C HIS A 47 -3.58 -19.22 0.81
N HIS A 48 -2.73 -19.30 1.83
CA HIS A 48 -3.08 -19.12 3.24
C HIS A 48 -2.26 -17.99 3.88
N GLY A 49 -2.12 -16.87 3.16
CA GLY A 49 -1.57 -15.63 3.69
C GLY A 49 -2.66 -14.79 4.35
N TYR A 50 -2.49 -14.46 5.64
CA TYR A 50 -3.48 -13.70 6.41
C TYR A 50 -2.94 -12.35 6.82
N SER A 51 -3.82 -11.35 6.80
CA SER A 51 -3.54 -10.09 7.48
C SER A 51 -3.63 -10.32 8.98
N GLU A 52 -2.61 -9.87 9.72
CA GLU A 52 -2.57 -9.96 11.18
C GLU A 52 -3.76 -9.25 11.85
N CYS A 53 -4.27 -8.19 11.22
CA CYS A 53 -5.49 -7.52 11.66
C CYS A 53 -6.27 -7.03 10.44
N PRO A 54 -7.58 -7.29 10.33
CA PRO A 54 -8.40 -6.84 9.20
C PRO A 54 -8.75 -5.34 9.28
N SER A 55 -7.76 -4.50 9.57
CA SER A 55 -7.84 -3.05 9.67
C SER A 55 -6.54 -2.42 9.16
N CYS A 56 -6.66 -1.37 8.35
CA CYS A 56 -5.55 -0.80 7.58
C CYS A 56 -4.34 -0.35 8.43
N ILE A 57 -4.55 0.41 9.52
CA ILE A 57 -3.46 0.90 10.38
C ILE A 57 -2.68 -0.25 11.04
N PRO A 58 -3.32 -1.17 11.79
CA PRO A 58 -2.60 -2.28 12.43
C PRO A 58 -1.98 -3.25 11.41
N ALA A 59 -2.64 -3.50 10.26
CA ALA A 59 -2.06 -4.34 9.20
C ALA A 59 -0.75 -3.75 8.66
N ARG A 60 -0.73 -2.44 8.38
CA ARG A 60 0.45 -1.75 7.84
C ARG A 60 1.56 -1.63 8.86
N ARG A 61 1.25 -1.34 10.14
CA ARG A 61 2.25 -1.40 11.21
C ARG A 61 2.87 -2.78 11.33
N SER A 62 2.05 -3.83 11.32
CA SER A 62 2.53 -5.21 11.43
C SER A 62 3.40 -5.60 10.23
N LEU A 63 3.03 -5.20 9.01
CA LEU A 63 3.85 -5.39 7.82
C LEU A 63 5.20 -4.65 7.92
N MET A 64 5.20 -3.43 8.46
CA MET A 64 6.42 -2.63 8.59
C MET A 64 7.34 -3.11 9.71
N THR A 65 6.82 -3.61 10.83
CA THR A 65 7.66 -4.01 11.97
C THR A 65 7.91 -5.51 12.05
N GLY A 66 7.12 -6.32 11.36
CA GLY A 66 7.10 -7.77 11.55
C GLY A 66 6.55 -8.19 12.92
N THR A 67 5.78 -7.33 13.60
CA THR A 67 5.26 -7.58 14.95
C THR A 67 3.75 -7.40 15.04
N ALA A 68 3.10 -8.17 15.91
CA ALA A 68 1.65 -8.13 16.11
C ALA A 68 1.15 -6.76 16.60
N PRO A 69 -0.13 -6.40 16.36
CA PRO A 69 -0.74 -5.13 16.77
C PRO A 69 -0.56 -4.79 18.26
N ALA A 70 -0.62 -5.82 19.12
CA ALA A 70 -0.37 -5.67 20.55
C ALA A 70 1.07 -5.20 20.86
N ALA A 71 2.06 -5.67 20.09
CA ALA A 71 3.47 -5.30 20.25
C ALA A 71 3.82 -3.97 19.58
N ASN A 72 3.16 -3.62 18.46
CA ASN A 72 3.39 -2.36 17.73
C ASN A 72 2.48 -1.19 18.17
N GLY A 73 1.62 -1.41 19.16
CA GLY A 73 0.78 -0.39 19.79
C GLY A 73 -0.44 0.04 18.96
N ALA A 74 -0.89 -0.75 17.99
CA ALA A 74 -2.13 -0.50 17.24
C ALA A 74 -3.27 -1.42 17.68
N VAL A 75 -3.70 -1.26 18.94
CA VAL A 75 -4.85 -1.99 19.49
C VAL A 75 -6.14 -1.24 19.11
N GLY A 76 -6.67 -1.52 17.92
CA GLY A 76 -7.92 -0.95 17.40
C GLY A 76 -7.75 -0.03 16.18
N PHE A 77 -8.83 0.67 15.81
CA PHE A 77 -8.86 1.53 14.61
C PHE A 77 -8.29 2.94 14.84
N LYS A 78 -8.22 3.41 16.09
CA LYS A 78 -7.72 4.77 16.35
C LYS A 78 -6.23 4.85 16.05
N SER A 79 -5.89 5.68 15.08
CA SER A 79 -4.49 6.01 14.83
C SER A 79 -3.94 6.90 15.95
N ALA A 80 -2.66 6.73 16.24
CA ALA A 80 -1.92 7.54 17.19
C ALA A 80 -0.51 7.78 16.63
N PRO A 81 0.19 8.86 17.03
CA PRO A 81 1.59 9.06 16.71
C PRO A 81 2.40 7.80 16.97
N TRP A 82 3.24 7.43 16.02
CA TRP A 82 3.96 6.17 16.03
C TRP A 82 5.44 6.37 15.75
N ASP A 83 6.26 5.65 16.52
CA ASP A 83 7.71 5.72 16.43
C ASP A 83 8.33 4.35 16.73
N PRO A 84 8.27 3.41 15.79
CA PRO A 84 8.86 2.10 16.00
C PRO A 84 10.40 2.20 15.93
N PRO A 85 11.14 1.45 16.75
CA PRO A 85 12.60 1.45 16.70
C PRO A 85 13.15 0.80 15.40
N HIS A 86 12.36 -0.08 14.78
CA HIS A 86 12.71 -0.81 13.57
C HIS A 86 11.54 -0.84 12.60
N THR A 87 11.83 -0.67 11.32
CA THR A 87 10.88 -0.83 10.22
C THR A 87 11.56 -1.54 9.05
N LEU A 88 10.80 -2.22 8.20
CA LEU A 88 11.29 -2.90 7.00
C LEU A 88 12.16 -1.96 6.15
N ALA A 89 11.67 -0.76 5.87
CA ALA A 89 12.42 0.26 5.13
C ALA A 89 13.68 0.69 5.88
N GLY A 90 13.59 0.92 7.19
CA GLY A 90 14.75 1.33 8.00
C GLY A 90 15.85 0.28 8.04
N GLU A 91 15.50 -1.00 8.12
CA GLU A 91 16.46 -2.10 8.08
C GLU A 91 17.08 -2.27 6.69
N LEU A 92 16.30 -2.09 5.61
CA LEU A 92 16.82 -2.10 4.24
C LEU A 92 17.77 -0.92 3.98
N SER A 93 17.42 0.30 4.41
CA SER A 93 18.29 1.47 4.28
C SER A 93 19.60 1.28 5.06
N LYS A 94 19.55 0.74 6.29
CA LYS A 94 20.77 0.38 7.05
C LYS A 94 21.63 -0.66 6.32
N ALA A 95 21.03 -1.58 5.56
CA ALA A 95 21.72 -2.55 4.73
C ALA A 95 22.24 -1.97 3.39
N GLY A 96 22.08 -0.66 3.17
CA GLY A 96 22.59 0.06 2.01
C GLY A 96 21.70 -0.04 0.77
N TYR A 97 20.41 -0.28 0.93
CA TYR A 97 19.41 -0.09 -0.12
C TYR A 97 18.93 1.37 -0.15
N GLN A 98 18.61 1.86 -1.34
CA GLN A 98 17.77 3.05 -1.46
C GLN A 98 16.30 2.65 -1.27
N THR A 99 15.57 3.37 -0.43
CA THR A 99 14.18 3.04 -0.11
C THR A 99 13.21 4.17 -0.49
N GLU A 100 12.18 3.82 -1.26
CA GLU A 100 11.14 4.73 -1.74
C GLU A 100 9.77 4.23 -1.29
N MET A 101 8.94 5.14 -0.78
CA MET A 101 7.53 4.89 -0.52
C MET A 101 6.66 5.70 -1.47
N ILE A 102 5.79 5.03 -2.22
CA ILE A 102 4.81 5.69 -3.10
C ILE A 102 3.41 5.16 -2.75
N GLY A 103 2.48 6.07 -2.48
CA GLY A 103 1.07 5.74 -2.28
C GLY A 103 0.62 5.87 -0.84
N LYS A 104 -0.11 4.87 -0.32
CA LYS A 104 -0.78 4.93 0.99
C LYS A 104 0.04 4.21 2.07
N LEU A 105 0.27 4.86 3.21
CA LEU A 105 0.85 4.28 4.43
C LEU A 105 -0.13 4.26 5.60
N HIS A 106 -1.02 5.25 5.68
CA HIS A 106 -2.03 5.43 6.71
C HIS A 106 -1.44 5.42 8.13
N LEU A 107 -0.31 6.11 8.31
CA LEU A 107 0.40 6.23 9.59
C LEU A 107 0.47 7.69 10.05
N ILE A 108 0.54 7.89 11.35
CA ILE A 108 0.66 9.21 11.98
C ILE A 108 1.99 9.26 12.74
N PRO A 109 2.81 10.32 12.57
CA PRO A 109 2.62 11.47 11.67
C PRO A 109 2.72 11.11 10.18
N HIS A 110 1.92 11.76 9.32
CA HIS A 110 1.83 11.45 7.89
C HIS A 110 3.14 11.60 7.12
N ARG A 111 3.89 12.70 7.38
CA ARG A 111 5.13 13.03 6.67
C ARG A 111 6.39 12.39 7.28
N LYS A 112 6.25 11.59 8.34
CA LYS A 112 7.37 10.85 8.89
C LYS A 112 7.76 9.75 7.91
N ARG A 113 9.05 9.60 7.61
CA ARG A 113 9.50 8.66 6.59
C ARG A 113 9.61 7.20 7.05
N TYR A 114 9.56 6.92 8.36
CA TYR A 114 9.61 5.55 8.89
C TYR A 114 10.72 4.66 8.30
N GLY A 115 11.89 5.22 8.03
CA GLY A 115 13.03 4.52 7.45
C GLY A 115 13.13 4.56 5.93
N PHE A 116 12.14 5.14 5.23
CA PHE A 116 12.27 5.43 3.80
C PHE A 116 13.21 6.63 3.55
N ASP A 117 14.06 6.55 2.53
CA ASP A 117 14.87 7.70 2.10
C ASP A 117 13.96 8.78 1.48
N HIS A 118 12.96 8.35 0.71
CA HIS A 118 12.03 9.19 -0.01
C HIS A 118 10.59 8.70 0.14
N MET A 119 9.64 9.65 0.09
CA MET A 119 8.21 9.38 0.29
C MET A 119 7.39 10.30 -0.61
N GLN A 120 6.55 9.69 -1.44
CA GLN A 120 5.49 10.31 -2.22
C GLN A 120 4.15 9.79 -1.71
N LEU A 121 3.53 10.58 -0.84
CA LEU A 121 2.35 10.20 -0.10
C LEU A 121 1.07 10.46 -0.91
N ALA A 122 0.19 9.48 -0.95
CA ALA A 122 -1.19 9.58 -1.42
C ALA A 122 -2.12 8.88 -0.41
N ASP A 123 -2.13 9.39 0.83
CA ASP A 123 -2.85 8.80 1.96
C ASP A 123 -4.36 9.13 1.92
N GLY A 124 -5.10 8.34 1.15
CA GLY A 124 -6.56 8.42 1.10
C GLY A 124 -7.10 9.56 0.24
N THR A 125 -8.42 9.60 0.13
CA THR A 125 -9.13 10.50 -0.81
C THR A 125 -9.75 11.72 -0.11
N ARG A 126 -9.60 11.84 1.21
CA ARG A 126 -10.17 12.90 2.02
C ARG A 126 -9.08 13.53 2.88
N GLY A 127 -8.51 14.65 2.45
CA GLY A 127 -7.66 15.48 3.31
C GLY A 127 -6.36 15.99 2.70
N ALA A 128 -5.67 16.80 3.50
CA ALA A 128 -4.30 17.27 3.25
C ALA A 128 -3.29 16.10 3.31
N ASP A 129 -2.07 16.32 2.81
CA ASP A 129 -0.99 15.33 2.68
C ASP A 129 -1.13 14.33 1.52
N ASN A 130 -1.31 14.85 0.30
CA ASN A 130 -1.32 14.07 -0.93
C ASN A 130 -0.48 14.78 -2.01
N ASP A 131 0.69 14.23 -2.30
CA ASP A 131 1.70 14.81 -3.19
C ASP A 131 1.20 14.89 -4.65
N TYR A 132 0.35 13.94 -5.06
CA TYR A 132 -0.24 13.97 -6.39
C TYR A 132 -1.24 15.13 -6.56
N VAL A 133 -2.05 15.40 -5.52
CA VAL A 133 -2.97 16.54 -5.53
C VAL A 133 -2.20 17.86 -5.49
N GLU A 134 -1.16 17.96 -4.66
CA GLU A 134 -0.30 19.13 -4.61
C GLU A 134 0.32 19.42 -5.98
N TRP A 135 0.84 18.39 -6.65
CA TRP A 135 1.35 18.49 -8.02
C TRP A 135 0.29 18.96 -9.03
N LEU A 136 -0.93 18.39 -8.99
CA LEU A 136 -2.04 18.80 -9.86
C LEU A 136 -2.43 20.26 -9.65
N ARG A 137 -2.43 20.75 -8.40
CA ARG A 137 -2.73 22.14 -8.08
C ARG A 137 -1.62 23.06 -8.59
N GLN A 138 -0.37 22.72 -8.30
CA GLN A 138 0.79 23.55 -8.61
C GLN A 138 1.08 23.66 -10.10
N TYR A 139 1.00 22.56 -10.85
CA TYR A 139 1.43 22.50 -12.25
C TYR A 139 0.29 22.48 -13.26
N HIS A 140 -0.93 22.16 -12.82
CA HIS A 140 -2.09 22.05 -13.72
C HIS A 140 -3.29 22.91 -13.29
N GLY A 141 -3.18 23.70 -12.22
CA GLY A 141 -4.25 24.58 -11.74
C GLY A 141 -5.53 23.85 -11.32
N ARG A 142 -5.45 22.53 -11.06
CA ARG A 142 -6.63 21.71 -10.75
C ARG A 142 -6.88 21.67 -9.25
N ASN A 143 -7.87 22.44 -8.80
CA ASN A 143 -8.27 22.52 -7.39
C ASN A 143 -9.50 21.65 -7.05
N GLU A 144 -10.20 21.15 -8.06
CA GLU A 144 -11.49 20.45 -7.91
C GLU A 144 -11.38 18.93 -7.77
N VAL A 145 -10.16 18.41 -7.88
CA VAL A 145 -9.94 16.96 -7.88
C VAL A 145 -9.88 16.45 -6.45
N ASP A 146 -10.95 15.77 -6.03
CA ASP A 146 -10.82 14.75 -4.97
C ASP A 146 -9.93 13.63 -5.54
N PRO A 147 -8.78 13.30 -4.91
CA PRO A 147 -7.85 12.32 -5.44
C PRO A 147 -8.48 10.96 -5.72
N GLY A 148 -9.55 10.57 -5.01
CA GLY A 148 -10.29 9.34 -5.29
C GLY A 148 -11.19 9.45 -6.53
N MET A 149 -11.65 10.65 -6.84
CA MET A 149 -12.53 10.86 -7.98
C MET A 149 -11.75 11.10 -9.28
N ALA A 150 -10.44 11.40 -9.20
CA ALA A 150 -9.57 11.63 -10.36
C ALA A 150 -9.62 10.47 -11.39
N HIS A 151 -9.70 9.24 -10.90
CA HIS A 151 -9.77 8.02 -11.70
C HIS A 151 -11.16 7.34 -11.63
N GLY A 152 -12.17 8.04 -11.11
CA GLY A 152 -13.54 7.53 -11.01
C GLY A 152 -13.76 6.40 -10.00
N ILE A 153 -12.85 6.20 -9.02
CA ILE A 153 -12.98 5.19 -7.96
C ILE A 153 -12.79 5.86 -6.60
N SER A 154 -13.87 6.20 -5.91
CA SER A 154 -13.79 6.86 -4.60
C SER A 154 -13.15 5.97 -3.52
N ALA A 155 -12.56 6.57 -2.47
CA ALA A 155 -12.10 5.79 -1.32
C ALA A 155 -13.28 5.06 -0.70
N ASN A 156 -13.09 3.76 -0.46
CA ASN A 156 -14.11 2.89 0.11
C ASN A 156 -15.42 2.95 -0.70
N GLY A 157 -15.32 3.32 -1.98
CA GLY A 157 -16.43 3.37 -2.91
C GLY A 157 -16.87 1.98 -3.31
N TRP A 158 -18.17 1.81 -3.49
CA TRP A 158 -18.77 0.57 -3.99
C TRP A 158 -18.99 0.60 -5.50
N VAL A 159 -18.56 1.69 -6.16
CA VAL A 159 -18.74 1.88 -7.60
C VAL A 159 -17.74 1.01 -8.35
N GLY A 160 -18.15 -0.20 -8.70
CA GLY A 160 -17.44 -1.04 -9.66
C GLY A 160 -17.75 -0.57 -11.07
N ARG A 161 -16.74 -0.09 -11.81
CA ARG A 161 -16.84 0.06 -13.27
C ARG A 161 -16.21 -1.17 -13.91
N PRO A 162 -16.91 -1.90 -14.77
CA PRO A 162 -16.29 -2.98 -15.52
C PRO A 162 -15.19 -2.37 -16.39
N HIS A 163 -13.94 -2.65 -16.03
CA HIS A 163 -12.79 -2.34 -16.87
C HIS A 163 -12.49 -3.59 -17.68
N HIS A 164 -12.81 -3.55 -18.97
CA HIS A 164 -12.32 -4.55 -19.89
C HIS A 164 -10.83 -4.29 -20.07
N LEU A 165 -10.04 -5.35 -20.01
CA LEU A 165 -8.67 -5.31 -20.48
C LEU A 165 -8.70 -4.86 -21.96
N PRO A 166 -7.72 -4.07 -22.42
CA PRO A 166 -7.60 -3.72 -23.84
C PRO A 166 -7.50 -4.96 -24.73
#